data_AF-A0A6G1QS49-F1
#
_entry.id   AF-A0A6G1QS49-F1
#
_cell.length_a   1.000
_cell.length_b   1.000
_cell.length_c   1.000
_cell.angle_alpha   90.00
_cell.angle_beta   90.00
_cell.angle_gamma   90.00
#
_symmetry.space_group_name_H-M   'P 1'
#
loop_
_entity.id
_entity.type
_entity.pdbx_description
1 polymer ?
#
loop_
_entity_poly.entity_id
_entity_poly.type
_entity_poly.pdbx_seq_one_letter_code
_entity_poly.pdbx_strand_id
1 'polypeptide(L)'
;MNGFSTEEDSHDGPPAPPFYGQSCCLIEDGERCGRSAGNASFSKRIQKSISQKKLKLDIDKSVRHLYICDFHKNFIQSVRNKRKRKTSDDGGESPDHDVEVPEVDLFQLQVNTLRRYKRHYKLQTRPGLNKAQLAETVSRHFRNIPVNEKETLTYFIYMVKSSKSRLDQKGDGGKPLD
;
A
#
# COMPACT_ATOMS: atom_id res chain seq x y z
N MET A 1 16.62 45.60 -54.88
CA MET A 1 16.74 44.21 -54.42
C MET A 1 16.51 44.17 -52.92
N ASN A 2 15.66 43.25 -52.44
CA ASN A 2 15.83 42.44 -51.23
C ASN A 2 14.68 41.42 -51.22
N GLY A 3 14.99 40.21 -51.70
CA GLY A 3 14.05 39.10 -51.84
C GLY A 3 13.84 38.39 -50.51
N PHE A 4 12.56 38.21 -50.17
CA PHE A 4 12.09 37.30 -49.14
C PHE A 4 12.30 35.86 -49.64
N SER A 5 13.10 35.05 -48.94
CA SER A 5 13.10 33.60 -49.09
C SER A 5 12.36 33.01 -47.90
N THR A 6 11.16 32.51 -48.15
CA THR A 6 10.44 31.60 -47.25
C THR A 6 10.87 30.19 -47.60
N GLU A 7 11.78 29.62 -46.83
CA GLU A 7 12.08 28.18 -46.86
C GLU A 7 11.23 27.45 -45.82
N GLU A 8 10.19 26.79 -46.33
CA GLU A 8 9.85 25.39 -46.07
C GLU A 8 10.02 24.85 -44.64
N ASP A 9 8.98 24.97 -43.80
CA ASP A 9 8.78 24.12 -42.60
C ASP A 9 7.77 23.02 -42.93
N SER A 10 8.20 22.05 -43.73
CA SER A 10 7.48 20.79 -43.96
C SER A 10 8.15 19.69 -43.16
N HIS A 11 7.90 19.65 -41.85
CA HIS A 11 8.27 18.52 -41.00
C HIS A 11 7.05 17.63 -40.73
N ASP A 12 6.49 17.07 -41.82
CA ASP A 12 5.70 15.83 -41.75
C ASP A 12 6.69 14.66 -41.54
N GLY A 13 7.25 14.61 -40.33
CA GLY A 13 8.09 13.51 -39.89
C GLY A 13 7.24 12.25 -39.69
N PRO A 14 7.76 11.04 -39.96
CA PRO A 14 7.01 9.81 -39.78
C PRO A 14 6.49 9.71 -38.34
N PRO A 15 5.29 9.14 -38.11
CA PRO A 15 4.80 8.92 -36.75
C PRO A 15 5.86 8.16 -35.97
N ALA A 16 6.20 8.68 -34.78
CA ALA A 16 7.22 8.10 -33.92
C ALA A 16 7.01 6.57 -33.84
N PRO A 17 8.06 5.76 -34.07
CA PRO A 17 7.93 4.31 -34.06
C PRO A 17 7.33 3.88 -32.72
N PRO A 18 6.49 2.82 -32.71
CA PRO A 18 5.82 2.41 -31.51
C PRO A 18 6.84 2.14 -30.40
N PHE A 19 6.57 2.69 -29.22
CA PHE A 19 7.44 2.80 -28.03
C PHE A 19 7.83 1.43 -27.41
N TYR A 20 8.36 0.51 -28.20
CA TYR A 20 8.82 -0.79 -27.74
C TYR A 20 10.34 -0.77 -27.56
N GLY A 21 10.81 -0.98 -26.33
CA GLY A 21 12.23 -1.21 -26.02
C GLY A 21 13.01 -0.03 -25.44
N GLN A 22 12.36 1.06 -25.06
CA GLN A 22 13.03 2.15 -24.34
C GLN A 22 13.49 1.66 -22.95
N SER A 23 14.78 1.78 -22.64
CA SER A 23 15.38 1.42 -21.34
C SER A 23 15.18 2.55 -20.33
N CYS A 24 15.00 2.24 -19.06
CA CYS A 24 14.89 3.22 -17.98
C CYS A 24 15.95 4.34 -18.06
N CYS A 25 15.54 5.60 -17.92
CA CYS A 25 16.44 6.77 -18.03
C CYS A 25 17.30 7.02 -16.78
N LEU A 26 17.43 6.05 -15.87
CA LEU A 26 18.12 6.22 -14.58
C LEU A 26 19.44 5.46 -14.54
N ILE A 27 20.40 6.05 -13.85
CA ILE A 27 21.71 5.50 -13.53
C ILE A 27 21.71 5.23 -12.01
N GLU A 28 22.02 4.01 -11.61
CA GLU A 28 22.13 3.57 -10.21
C GLU A 28 23.59 3.26 -9.91
N ASP A 29 24.19 3.94 -8.93
CA ASP A 29 25.60 3.76 -8.53
C ASP A 29 26.62 3.85 -9.70
N GLY A 30 26.29 4.60 -10.76
CA GLY A 30 27.13 4.75 -11.95
C GLY A 30 26.83 3.77 -13.09
N GLU A 31 25.94 2.80 -12.87
CA GLU A 31 25.49 1.85 -13.89
C GLU A 31 24.14 2.24 -14.49
N ARG A 32 24.03 2.18 -15.82
CA ARG A 32 22.77 2.48 -16.52
C ARG A 32 21.77 1.34 -16.30
N CYS A 33 20.55 1.71 -15.92
CA CYS A 33 19.48 0.74 -15.76
C CYS A 33 19.06 0.12 -17.10
N GLY A 34 19.32 -1.18 -17.28
CA GLY A 34 18.92 -1.93 -18.48
C GLY A 34 17.45 -2.38 -18.52
N ARG A 35 16.65 -2.10 -17.48
CA ARG A 35 15.23 -2.51 -17.42
C ARG A 35 14.39 -1.71 -18.42
N SER A 36 13.35 -2.34 -18.96
CA SER A 36 12.37 -1.66 -19.81
C SER A 36 11.70 -0.51 -19.04
N ALA A 37 11.64 0.66 -19.68
CA ALA A 37 10.91 1.81 -19.17
C ALA A 37 9.42 1.49 -19.18
N GLY A 38 8.72 1.89 -18.11
CA GLY A 38 7.27 1.81 -18.02
C GLY A 38 6.63 3.15 -18.33
N ASN A 39 5.35 3.30 -17.95
CA ASN A 39 4.59 4.53 -18.20
C ASN A 39 4.92 5.69 -17.24
N ALA A 40 5.73 5.44 -16.21
CA ALA A 40 6.12 6.47 -15.25
C ALA A 40 7.28 7.30 -15.80
N SER A 41 7.23 8.62 -15.61
CA SER A 41 8.28 9.54 -16.04
C SER A 41 8.97 10.23 -14.87
N PHE A 42 10.25 10.51 -15.05
CA PHE A 42 11.09 11.31 -14.19
C PHE A 42 10.60 12.76 -14.21
N SER A 43 9.95 13.17 -13.14
CA SER A 43 9.43 14.53 -12.95
C SER A 43 10.24 15.29 -11.89
N LYS A 44 10.08 16.62 -11.84
CA LYS A 44 10.65 17.46 -10.76
C LYS A 44 10.28 16.95 -9.35
N ARG A 45 9.15 16.26 -9.21
CA ARG A 45 8.72 15.62 -7.96
C ARG A 45 9.60 14.42 -7.60
N ILE A 46 9.94 13.59 -8.57
CA ILE A 46 10.83 12.44 -8.40
C ILE A 46 12.25 12.93 -8.08
N GLN A 47 12.73 13.94 -8.81
CA GLN A 47 14.03 14.56 -8.53
C GLN A 47 14.13 15.06 -7.07
N LYS A 48 13.12 15.79 -6.58
CA LYS A 48 13.06 16.22 -5.17
C LYS A 48 13.09 15.03 -4.20
N SER A 49 12.40 13.92 -4.52
CA SER A 49 12.34 12.73 -3.67
C SER A 49 13.71 12.04 -3.57
N ILE A 50 14.42 11.92 -4.70
CA ILE A 50 15.77 11.37 -4.78
C ILE A 50 16.74 12.23 -3.96
N SER A 51 16.75 13.55 -4.17
CA SER A 51 17.63 14.46 -3.42
C SER A 51 17.34 14.47 -1.92
N GLN A 52 16.06 14.51 -1.52
CA GLN A 52 15.68 14.53 -0.11
C GLN A 52 16.07 13.24 0.63
N LYS A 53 16.07 12.10 -0.07
CA LYS A 53 16.42 10.79 0.48
C LYS A 53 17.86 10.39 0.24
N LYS A 54 18.65 11.24 -0.44
CA LYS A 54 20.04 10.98 -0.83
C LYS A 54 20.19 9.63 -1.55
N LEU A 55 19.23 9.29 -2.43
CA LEU A 55 19.35 8.09 -3.26
C LEU A 55 20.40 8.36 -4.33
N LYS A 56 21.22 7.36 -4.63
CA LYS A 56 22.25 7.41 -5.67
C LYS A 56 21.66 7.08 -7.04
N LEU A 57 20.67 7.87 -7.43
CA LEU A 57 19.98 7.75 -8.70
C LEU A 57 20.16 9.04 -9.49
N ASP A 58 20.85 8.94 -10.62
CA ASP A 58 21.07 10.05 -11.55
C ASP A 58 20.28 9.83 -12.85
N ILE A 59 20.10 10.90 -13.61
CA ILE A 59 19.44 10.84 -14.92
C ILE A 59 20.49 10.64 -16.03
N ASP A 60 20.26 9.65 -16.89
CA ASP A 60 21.07 9.45 -18.09
C ASP A 60 20.67 10.48 -19.17
N LYS A 61 21.53 11.48 -19.39
CA LYS A 61 21.32 12.53 -20.39
C LYS A 61 21.46 12.03 -21.84
N SER A 62 22.01 10.84 -22.06
CA SER A 62 22.08 10.23 -23.39
C SER A 62 20.71 9.70 -23.86
N VAL A 63 19.79 9.48 -22.91
CA VAL A 63 18.45 8.97 -23.19
C VAL A 63 17.54 10.12 -23.59
N ARG A 64 16.95 10.02 -24.79
CA ARG A 64 16.04 11.04 -25.35
C ARG A 64 14.65 11.08 -24.70
N HIS A 65 14.44 10.35 -23.59
CA HIS A 65 13.18 10.27 -22.86
C HIS A 65 13.39 10.33 -21.35
N LEU A 66 12.31 10.63 -20.63
CA LEU A 66 12.31 10.71 -19.17
C LEU A 66 11.63 9.51 -18.50
N TYR A 67 11.26 8.46 -19.23
CA TYR A 67 10.59 7.29 -18.66
C TYR A 67 11.50 6.42 -17.77
N ILE A 68 10.91 5.92 -16.67
CA ILE A 68 11.56 5.05 -15.68
C ILE A 68 10.88 3.67 -15.64
N CYS A 69 11.64 2.64 -15.27
CA CYS A 69 11.08 1.29 -15.11
C CYS A 69 10.18 1.20 -13.87
N ASP A 70 9.29 0.20 -13.85
CA ASP A 70 8.39 -0.03 -12.71
C ASP A 70 9.15 -0.37 -11.42
N PHE A 71 10.33 -0.99 -11.53
CA PHE A 71 11.20 -1.24 -10.39
C PHE A 71 11.62 0.08 -9.71
N HIS A 72 12.22 1.01 -10.46
CA HIS A 72 12.64 2.30 -9.90
C HIS A 72 11.47 3.16 -9.44
N LYS A 73 10.34 3.11 -10.16
CA LYS A 73 9.09 3.73 -9.71
C LYS A 73 8.70 3.23 -8.32
N ASN A 74 8.67 1.91 -8.11
CA ASN A 74 8.29 1.31 -6.83
C ASN A 74 9.34 1.56 -5.74
N PHE A 75 10.63 1.50 -6.08
CA PHE A 75 11.73 1.80 -5.18
C PHE A 75 11.63 3.25 -4.65
N ILE A 76 11.50 4.23 -5.54
CA ILE A 76 11.36 5.65 -5.20
C ILE A 76 10.08 5.91 -4.37
N GLN A 77 8.99 5.20 -4.66
CA GLN A 77 7.77 5.27 -3.86
C GLN A 77 7.92 4.63 -2.47
N SER A 78 8.59 3.49 -2.35
CA SER A 78 8.78 2.78 -1.09
C SER A 78 9.57 3.62 -0.08
N VAL A 79 10.65 4.27 -0.53
CA VAL A 79 11.49 5.13 0.31
C VAL A 79 10.78 6.43 0.69
N ARG A 80 9.81 6.90 -0.10
CA ARG A 80 8.92 8.01 0.25
C ARG A 80 7.93 7.62 1.35
N ASN A 81 7.33 6.44 1.26
CA ASN A 81 6.31 5.97 2.19
C ASN A 81 6.87 5.52 3.56
N LYS A 82 8.18 5.25 3.67
CA LYS A 82 8.86 4.91 4.94
C LYS A 82 8.84 6.04 6.00
N ARG A 83 8.28 7.22 5.70
CA ARG A 83 8.20 8.38 6.61
C ARG A 83 6.84 8.58 7.30
N LYS A 84 6.08 7.51 7.56
CA LYS A 84 4.98 7.59 8.54
C LYS A 84 4.77 6.29 9.31
N ARG A 85 5.72 5.99 10.20
CA ARG A 85 5.54 5.48 11.57
C ARG A 85 6.94 5.26 12.17
N LYS A 86 7.35 6.15 13.06
CA LYS A 86 8.40 5.88 14.03
C LYS A 86 7.98 6.53 15.35
N THR A 87 7.26 5.76 16.14
CA THR A 87 7.40 5.74 17.60
C THR A 87 8.36 4.58 17.87
N SER A 88 9.44 4.83 18.63
CA SER A 88 10.34 3.93 19.42
C SER A 88 10.61 2.51 18.91
N ASP A 89 11.70 1.80 19.13
CA ASP A 89 13.03 1.90 19.74
C ASP A 89 13.62 0.49 19.48
N ASP A 90 14.94 0.34 19.58
CA ASP A 90 15.67 -0.94 19.66
C ASP A 90 15.91 -1.78 18.39
N GLY A 91 17.19 -2.09 18.17
CA GLY A 91 17.69 -2.94 17.10
C GLY A 91 17.66 -4.41 17.54
N GLY A 92 16.76 -5.18 16.95
CA GLY A 92 16.72 -6.64 17.07
C GLY A 92 16.89 -7.29 15.71
N GLU A 93 17.91 -8.12 15.60
CA GLU A 93 18.02 -9.23 14.65
C GLU A 93 16.64 -9.83 14.30
N SER A 94 16.31 -9.95 13.02
CA SER A 94 15.15 -10.74 12.59
C SER A 94 15.63 -12.17 12.39
N PRO A 95 15.27 -13.13 13.26
CA PRO A 95 15.46 -14.53 12.91
C PRO A 95 14.50 -14.84 11.77
N ASP A 96 15.04 -15.42 10.70
CA ASP A 96 14.30 -16.02 9.59
C ASP A 96 13.07 -16.78 10.10
N HIS A 97 11.90 -16.14 10.05
CA HIS A 97 10.60 -16.80 10.23
C HIS A 97 9.95 -16.87 8.85
N ASP A 98 10.48 -17.74 8.01
CA ASP A 98 9.87 -18.21 6.76
C ASP A 98 8.76 -19.26 7.04
N VAL A 99 8.14 -19.18 8.21
CA VAL A 99 6.83 -19.80 8.46
C VAL A 99 5.81 -18.78 8.01
N GLU A 100 5.20 -19.03 6.85
CA GLU A 100 4.04 -18.31 6.34
C GLU A 100 2.97 -18.26 7.44
N VAL A 101 2.96 -17.18 8.23
CA VAL A 101 1.96 -16.97 9.26
C VAL A 101 0.61 -16.95 8.55
N PRO A 102 -0.31 -17.89 8.83
CA PRO A 102 -1.57 -17.98 8.11
C PRO A 102 -2.30 -16.64 8.13
N GLU A 103 -2.56 -16.07 6.95
CA GLU A 103 -3.28 -14.81 6.87
C GLU A 103 -4.76 -15.04 7.19
N VAL A 104 -5.25 -14.34 8.21
CA VAL A 104 -6.66 -14.40 8.60
C VAL A 104 -7.50 -13.56 7.63
N ASP A 105 -8.29 -14.23 6.78
CA ASP A 105 -9.21 -13.56 5.86
C ASP A 105 -10.52 -13.12 6.56
N LEU A 106 -10.54 -11.87 7.03
CA LEU A 106 -11.72 -11.28 7.66
C LEU A 106 -12.83 -10.90 6.65
N PHE A 107 -12.59 -10.96 5.34
CA PHE A 107 -13.63 -10.72 4.34
C PHE A 107 -14.69 -11.84 4.33
N GLN A 108 -14.32 -13.04 4.77
CA GLN A 108 -15.25 -14.18 4.91
C GLN A 108 -16.32 -13.94 5.97
N LEU A 109 -16.05 -13.06 6.95
CA LEU A 109 -17.03 -12.74 7.99
C LEU A 109 -18.25 -11.98 7.44
N GLN A 110 -19.40 -12.20 8.09
CA GLN A 110 -20.61 -11.46 7.80
C GLN A 110 -20.45 -9.96 8.10
N VAL A 111 -21.11 -9.11 7.30
CA VAL A 111 -21.07 -7.64 7.48
C VAL A 111 -21.49 -7.22 8.89
N ASN A 112 -22.45 -7.93 9.49
CA ASN A 112 -22.93 -7.65 10.85
C ASN A 112 -21.85 -7.92 11.90
N THR A 113 -21.06 -8.97 11.75
CA THR A 113 -19.93 -9.30 12.63
C THR A 113 -18.84 -8.25 12.52
N LEU A 114 -18.49 -7.83 11.30
CA LEU A 114 -17.52 -6.75 11.07
C LEU A 114 -17.99 -5.41 11.67
N ARG A 115 -19.29 -5.10 11.54
CA ARG A 115 -19.90 -3.90 12.17
C ARG A 115 -19.91 -4.00 13.70
N ARG A 116 -20.18 -5.19 14.26
CA ARG A 116 -20.14 -5.46 15.71
C ARG A 116 -18.73 -5.24 16.24
N TYR A 117 -17.72 -5.78 15.58
CA TYR A 117 -16.32 -5.56 15.92
C TYR A 117 -15.97 -4.07 15.90
N LYS A 118 -16.29 -3.37 14.81
CA LYS A 118 -16.05 -1.93 14.66
C LYS A 118 -16.67 -1.13 15.82
N ARG A 119 -17.91 -1.46 16.22
CA ARG A 119 -18.62 -0.80 17.32
C ARG A 119 -17.96 -1.11 18.67
N HIS A 120 -17.56 -2.35 18.90
CA HIS A 120 -16.94 -2.79 20.15
C HIS A 120 -15.61 -2.04 20.42
N TYR A 121 -14.74 -1.98 19.41
CA TYR A 121 -13.46 -1.26 19.49
C TYR A 121 -13.56 0.22 19.13
N LYS A 122 -14.77 0.73 18.89
CA LYS A 122 -15.05 2.15 18.56
C LYS A 122 -14.16 2.70 17.44
N LEU A 123 -13.93 1.89 16.40
CA LEU A 123 -13.03 2.28 15.30
C LEU A 123 -13.62 3.45 14.51
N GLN A 124 -12.84 4.53 14.39
CA GLN A 124 -13.24 5.71 13.63
C GLN A 124 -13.15 5.43 12.13
N THR A 125 -14.26 5.64 11.41
CA THR A 125 -14.27 5.57 9.94
C THR A 125 -15.25 6.57 9.36
N ARG A 126 -15.11 6.85 8.06
CA ARG A 126 -16.13 7.55 7.28
C ARG A 126 -17.43 6.74 7.20
N PRO A 127 -18.61 7.38 7.09
CA PRO A 127 -19.87 6.69 6.82
C PRO A 127 -19.87 6.09 5.41
N GLY A 128 -20.75 5.11 5.17
CA GLY A 128 -20.96 4.52 3.84
C GLY A 128 -19.92 3.48 3.39
N LEU A 129 -19.13 2.91 4.30
CA LEU A 129 -18.16 1.86 3.94
C LEU A 129 -18.86 0.60 3.41
N ASN A 130 -18.32 0.07 2.32
CA ASN A 130 -18.70 -1.24 1.80
C ASN A 130 -18.04 -2.39 2.60
N LYS A 131 -18.41 -3.64 2.30
CA LYS A 131 -17.90 -4.82 3.04
C LYS A 131 -16.38 -4.93 2.99
N ALA A 132 -15.78 -4.75 1.81
CA ALA A 132 -14.34 -4.87 1.61
C ALA A 132 -13.57 -3.84 2.43
N GLN A 133 -13.98 -2.57 2.37
CA GLN A 133 -13.36 -1.49 3.14
C GLN A 133 -13.53 -1.69 4.66
N LEU A 134 -14.68 -2.22 5.08
CA LEU A 134 -14.91 -2.54 6.49
C LEU A 134 -14.00 -3.69 6.96
N ALA A 135 -13.85 -4.75 6.15
CA ALA A 135 -12.95 -5.85 6.44
C ALA A 135 -11.49 -5.40 6.51
N GLU A 136 -11.04 -4.53 5.60
CA GLU A 136 -9.68 -3.98 5.62
C GLU A 136 -9.42 -3.14 6.88
N THR A 137 -10.39 -2.30 7.26
CA THR A 137 -10.32 -1.49 8.48
C THR A 137 -10.19 -2.38 9.73
N VAL A 138 -11.02 -3.43 9.81
CA VAL A 138 -10.99 -4.39 10.92
C VAL A 138 -9.67 -5.16 10.94
N SER A 139 -9.19 -5.63 9.78
CA SER A 139 -7.93 -6.39 9.65
C SER A 139 -6.74 -5.59 10.16
N ARG A 140 -6.68 -4.30 9.80
CA ARG A 140 -5.63 -3.39 10.26
C ARG A 140 -5.64 -3.23 11.78
N HIS A 141 -6.82 -3.14 12.40
CA HIS A 141 -6.94 -3.05 13.85
C HIS A 141 -6.61 -4.38 14.52
N PHE A 142 -7.11 -5.50 13.99
CA PHE A 142 -6.95 -6.83 14.54
C PHE A 142 -5.48 -7.21 14.73
N ARG A 143 -4.62 -6.91 13.74
CA ARG A 143 -3.17 -7.15 13.80
C ARG A 143 -2.45 -6.37 14.91
N ASN A 144 -3.06 -5.33 15.46
CA ASN A 144 -2.47 -4.45 16.48
C ASN A 144 -3.19 -4.55 17.83
N ILE A 145 -4.10 -5.52 18.03
CA ILE A 145 -4.74 -5.71 19.33
C ILE A 145 -3.70 -6.21 20.34
N PRO A 146 -3.53 -5.54 21.49
CA PRO A 146 -2.75 -6.10 22.58
C PRO A 146 -3.47 -7.31 23.18
N VAL A 147 -2.75 -8.43 23.33
CA VAL A 147 -3.28 -9.67 23.87
C VAL A 147 -2.54 -10.02 25.15
N ASN A 148 -3.27 -10.16 26.26
CA ASN A 148 -2.76 -10.79 27.47
C ASN A 148 -3.06 -12.30 27.38
N GLU A 149 -2.03 -13.10 27.12
CA GLU A 149 -2.17 -14.53 26.81
C GLU A 149 -2.91 -15.29 27.92
N LYS A 150 -2.49 -15.11 29.17
CA LYS A 150 -3.07 -15.82 30.33
C LYS A 150 -4.57 -15.56 30.45
N GLU A 151 -4.97 -14.28 30.40
CA GLU A 151 -6.38 -13.89 30.51
C GLU A 151 -7.18 -14.38 29.30
N THR A 152 -6.63 -14.22 28.09
CA THR A 152 -7.31 -14.57 26.84
C THR A 152 -7.62 -16.07 26.79
N LEU A 153 -6.64 -16.92 27.12
CA LEU A 153 -6.84 -18.36 27.19
C LEU A 153 -7.85 -18.75 28.28
N THR A 154 -7.74 -18.14 29.46
CA THR A 154 -8.66 -18.39 30.58
C THR A 154 -10.10 -18.06 30.19
N TYR A 155 -10.33 -16.87 29.61
CA TYR A 155 -11.66 -16.45 29.16
C TYR A 155 -12.19 -17.33 28.04
N PHE A 156 -11.35 -17.69 27.06
CA PHE A 156 -11.76 -18.58 25.97
C PHE A 156 -12.22 -19.94 26.50
N ILE A 157 -11.40 -20.60 27.32
CA ILE A 157 -11.73 -21.91 27.91
C ILE A 157 -13.00 -21.81 28.75
N TYR A 158 -13.13 -20.78 29.59
CA TYR A 158 -14.32 -20.57 30.41
C TYR A 158 -15.58 -20.40 29.56
N MET A 159 -15.55 -19.55 28.53
CA MET A 159 -16.71 -19.29 27.68
C MET A 159 -17.15 -20.54 26.91
N VAL A 160 -16.19 -21.31 26.38
CA VAL A 160 -16.47 -22.55 25.65
C VAL A 160 -17.03 -23.62 26.58
N LYS A 161 -16.44 -23.84 27.76
CA LYS A 161 -16.90 -24.85 28.73
C LYS A 161 -18.24 -24.52 29.37
N SER A 162 -18.56 -23.23 29.53
CA SER A 162 -19.82 -22.79 30.15
C SER A 162 -20.93 -22.47 29.15
N SER A 163 -20.67 -22.59 27.84
CA SER A 163 -21.60 -22.22 26.76
C SER A 163 -22.13 -20.78 26.86
N LYS A 164 -21.40 -19.89 27.55
CA LYS A 164 -21.80 -18.50 27.81
C LYS A 164 -21.40 -17.60 26.64
N SER A 165 -22.01 -17.82 25.49
CA SER A 165 -22.00 -16.83 24.41
C SER A 165 -22.86 -15.64 24.82
N ARG A 166 -22.25 -14.47 25.09
CA ARG A 166 -22.99 -13.19 25.24
C ARG A 166 -23.78 -12.82 23.97
N LEU A 167 -23.51 -13.48 22.84
CA LEU A 167 -24.15 -13.22 21.56
C LEU A 167 -25.49 -13.94 21.40
N ASP A 168 -25.75 -14.98 22.19
CA ASP A 168 -27.02 -15.73 22.21
C ASP A 168 -28.07 -15.15 23.16
N GLN A 169 -27.72 -14.16 24.00
CA GLN A 169 -28.64 -13.59 24.99
C GLN A 169 -29.71 -12.64 24.42
N LYS A 170 -29.93 -12.59 23.11
CA LYS A 170 -31.00 -11.75 22.52
C LYS A 170 -32.07 -12.63 21.89
N GLY A 171 -32.88 -13.23 22.76
CA GLY A 171 -34.01 -14.05 22.37
C GLY A 171 -35.14 -14.18 23.40
N ASP A 172 -35.02 -13.64 24.62
CA ASP A 172 -36.14 -13.68 25.59
C ASP A 172 -36.57 -12.27 25.97
N GLY A 173 -37.28 -11.63 25.04
CA GLY A 173 -38.19 -10.55 25.38
C GLY A 173 -39.47 -11.18 25.92
N GLY A 174 -39.43 -11.66 27.16
CA GLY A 174 -40.62 -12.05 27.90
C GLY A 174 -41.60 -10.88 27.90
N LYS A 175 -42.70 -11.05 27.16
CA LYS A 175 -43.87 -10.19 27.30
C LYS A 175 -44.43 -10.46 28.71
N PRO A 176 -44.69 -9.43 29.53
CA PRO A 176 -45.52 -9.64 30.71
C PRO A 176 -46.89 -10.08 30.22
N LEU A 177 -47.37 -11.19 30.78
CA LEU A 177 -48.78 -11.53 30.78
C LEU A 177 -49.49 -10.50 31.67
N ASP A 178 -50.34 -9.69 31.05
CA ASP A 178 -51.69 -9.40 31.54
C ASP A 178 -52.59 -9.13 30.32
#